data_AF-A0A7V5TZT8-F1
#
_entry.id   AF-A0A7V5TZT8-F1
#
_cell.length_a   1.000
_cell.length_b   1.000
_cell.length_c   1.000
_cell.angle_alpha   90.00
_cell.angle_beta   90.00
_cell.angle_gamma   90.00
#
_symmetry.space_group_name_H-M   'P 1'
#
loop_
_entity.id
_entity.type
_entity.pdbx_description
1 polymer ?
#
loop_
_entity_poly.entity_id
_entity_poly.type
_entity_poly.pdbx_seq_one_letter_code
_entity_poly.pdbx_strand_id
1 'polypeptide(L)'
;MKRQIPLMIVLILGLLFVAHVFIPSRISADYLDWFMKWTKVIGPFAIVLGVFSLVYVHYNKIKRKAPTWGYSIVTLVALVITTAVGFIWGIQEGTPYMWIFKNFNVPLGATMFSLLAFYIASAAYKAFRARSIEATVLLIAAIIVMLGRVSIGQAITHWIPDITEWILNVPNLAAKRGIALGVGLGMTATSLKIMLGIERSYLGGKD
;
A
#
# COMPACT_ATOMS: atom_id res chain seq x y z
N MET A 1 -30.62 4.30 19.17
CA MET A 1 -29.89 4.81 20.35
C MET A 1 -28.51 4.17 20.56
N LYS A 2 -28.36 2.84 20.68
CA LYS A 2 -27.04 2.20 20.97
C LYS A 2 -25.92 2.45 19.93
N ARG A 3 -26.27 2.78 18.67
CA ARG A 3 -25.31 3.06 17.58
C ARG A 3 -25.12 4.56 17.28
N GLN A 4 -25.97 5.45 17.80
CA GLN A 4 -25.90 6.89 17.53
C GLN A 4 -24.77 7.56 18.31
N ILE A 5 -24.53 7.12 19.55
CA ILE A 5 -23.46 7.65 20.40
C ILE A 5 -22.08 7.39 19.78
N PRO A 6 -21.72 6.16 19.35
CA PRO A 6 -20.44 5.92 18.66
C PRO A 6 -20.27 6.75 17.39
N LEU A 7 -21.32 6.87 16.56
CA LEU A 7 -21.27 7.66 15.33
C LEU A 7 -21.05 9.14 15.61
N MET A 8 -21.70 9.69 16.64
CA MET A 8 -21.53 11.08 17.04
C MET A 8 -20.11 11.33 17.57
N ILE A 9 -19.53 10.39 18.32
CA ILE A 9 -18.13 10.46 18.77
C ILE A 9 -17.19 10.48 17.57
N VAL A 10 -17.36 9.58 16.60
CA VAL A 10 -16.51 9.49 15.41
C VAL A 10 -16.61 10.76 14.56
N LEU A 11 -17.82 11.31 14.39
CA LEU A 11 -18.04 12.55 13.67
C LEU A 11 -17.33 13.74 14.34
N ILE A 12 -17.52 13.89 15.66
CA ILE A 12 -16.94 15.02 16.42
C ILE A 12 -15.41 14.91 16.43
N LEU A 13 -14.86 13.73 16.77
CA LEU A 13 -13.40 13.53 16.77
C LEU A 13 -12.81 13.72 15.38
N GLY A 14 -13.46 13.20 14.34
CA GLY A 14 -13.03 13.40 12.96
C GLY A 14 -13.00 14.87 12.55
N LEU A 15 -14.02 15.66 12.93
CA LEU A 15 -14.04 17.11 12.69
C LEU A 15 -12.94 17.84 13.45
N LEU A 16 -12.66 17.46 14.71
CA LEU A 16 -11.54 18.02 15.48
C LEU A 16 -10.19 17.74 14.81
N PHE A 17 -9.99 16.54 14.25
CA PHE A 17 -8.79 16.20 13.48
C PHE A 17 -8.64 17.02 12.20
N VAL A 18 -9.74 17.24 11.49
CA VAL A 18 -9.72 18.11 10.30
C VAL A 18 -9.39 19.55 10.71
N ALA A 19 -10.00 20.07 11.78
CA ALA A 19 -9.74 21.41 12.27
C ALA A 19 -8.28 21.60 12.73
N HIS A 20 -7.67 20.59 13.35
CA HIS A 20 -6.26 20.61 13.76
C HIS A 20 -5.30 20.95 12.61
N VAL A 21 -5.52 20.36 11.42
CA VAL A 21 -4.66 20.57 10.25
C VAL A 21 -4.60 22.04 9.81
N PHE A 22 -5.66 22.80 10.04
CA PHE A 22 -5.77 24.20 9.60
C PHE A 22 -5.49 25.23 10.70
N ILE A 23 -5.39 24.82 11.97
CA ILE A 23 -5.23 25.74 13.12
C ILE A 23 -3.89 25.45 13.85
N PRO A 24 -2.82 26.20 13.55
CA PRO A 24 -1.55 26.10 14.26
C PRO A 24 -1.60 26.88 15.59
N SER A 25 -2.32 26.34 16.58
CA SER A 25 -2.41 26.90 17.94
C SER A 25 -1.85 25.94 18.99
N ARG A 26 -1.48 26.43 20.17
CA ARG A 26 -1.00 25.59 21.28
C ARG A 26 -2.02 24.52 21.69
N ILE A 27 -3.30 24.90 21.77
CA ILE A 27 -4.42 23.99 22.09
C ILE A 27 -4.50 22.85 21.06
N SER A 28 -4.26 23.18 19.78
CA SER A 28 -4.24 22.22 18.68
C SER A 28 -3.09 21.21 18.82
N ALA A 29 -1.90 21.67 19.21
CA ALA A 29 -0.75 20.81 19.47
C ALA A 29 -0.97 19.92 20.70
N ASP A 30 -1.52 20.47 21.78
CA ASP A 30 -1.81 19.71 23.02
C ASP A 30 -2.83 18.60 22.78
N TYR A 31 -3.84 18.85 21.93
CA TYR A 31 -4.82 17.83 21.51
C TYR A 31 -4.16 16.69 20.71
N LEU A 32 -3.28 17.02 19.76
CA LEU A 32 -2.54 16.01 19.00
C LEU A 32 -1.65 15.17 19.91
N ASP A 33 -0.93 15.80 20.85
CA ASP A 33 -0.10 15.09 21.82
C ASP A 33 -0.91 14.16 22.72
N TRP A 34 -2.08 14.61 23.18
CA TRP A 34 -3.02 13.77 23.94
C TRP A 34 -3.47 12.56 23.11
N PHE A 35 -3.86 12.77 21.85
CA PHE A 35 -4.24 11.66 20.98
C PHE A 35 -3.09 10.69 20.72
N MET A 36 -1.89 11.20 20.43
CA MET A 36 -0.72 10.37 20.17
C MET A 36 -0.34 9.52 21.39
N LYS A 37 -0.57 10.02 22.62
CA LYS A 37 -0.45 9.21 23.85
C LYS A 37 -1.45 8.04 23.85
N TRP A 38 -2.71 8.29 23.54
CA TRP A 38 -3.72 7.22 23.40
C TRP A 38 -3.37 6.23 22.29
N THR A 39 -2.92 6.69 21.13
CA THR A 39 -2.50 5.80 20.04
C THR A 39 -1.34 4.91 20.44
N LYS A 40 -0.36 5.44 21.19
CA LYS A 40 0.76 4.64 21.73
C LYS A 40 0.27 3.55 22.71
N VAL A 41 -0.79 3.82 23.48
CA VAL A 41 -1.40 2.84 24.39
C VAL A 41 -2.22 1.80 23.61
N ILE A 42 -3.00 2.21 22.62
CA ILE A 42 -3.88 1.33 21.83
C ILE A 42 -3.08 0.46 20.85
N GLY A 43 -1.98 0.98 20.29
CA GLY A 43 -1.17 0.33 19.26
C GLY A 43 -0.77 -1.12 19.58
N PRO A 44 -0.19 -1.41 20.76
CA PRO A 44 0.13 -2.78 21.17
C PRO A 44 -1.08 -3.72 21.17
N PHE A 45 -2.23 -3.28 21.66
CA PHE A 45 -3.46 -4.10 21.65
C PHE A 45 -3.96 -4.34 20.21
N ALA A 46 -3.83 -3.35 19.33
CA ALA A 46 -4.17 -3.50 17.92
C ALA A 46 -3.27 -4.53 17.23
N ILE A 47 -1.98 -4.57 17.55
CA ILE A 47 -1.05 -5.60 17.04
C ILE A 47 -1.49 -6.99 17.51
N VAL A 48 -1.82 -7.15 18.80
CA VAL A 48 -2.30 -8.43 19.35
C VAL A 48 -3.57 -8.89 18.63
N LEU A 49 -4.54 -7.99 18.43
CA LEU A 49 -5.77 -8.29 17.68
C LEU A 49 -5.48 -8.65 16.23
N GLY A 50 -4.54 -7.96 15.58
CA GLY A 50 -4.11 -8.26 14.21
C GLY A 50 -3.49 -9.65 14.08
N VAL A 51 -2.58 -10.00 14.98
CA VAL A 51 -1.96 -11.34 15.05
C VAL A 51 -3.02 -12.39 15.36
N PHE A 52 -3.90 -12.16 16.33
CA PHE A 52 -4.98 -13.08 16.66
C PHE A 52 -5.92 -13.33 15.47
N SER A 53 -6.33 -12.27 14.77
CA SER A 53 -7.16 -12.36 13.57
C SER A 53 -6.52 -13.21 12.47
N LEU A 54 -5.24 -12.95 12.18
CA LEU A 54 -4.47 -13.71 11.19
C LEU A 54 -4.36 -15.19 11.58
N VAL A 55 -4.00 -15.47 12.83
CA VAL A 55 -3.92 -16.84 13.35
C VAL A 55 -5.29 -17.53 13.26
N TYR A 56 -6.37 -16.86 13.69
CA TYR A 56 -7.72 -17.39 13.65
C TYR A 56 -8.18 -17.77 12.24
N VAL A 57 -7.93 -16.89 11.25
CA VAL A 57 -8.30 -17.14 9.85
C VAL A 57 -7.53 -18.34 9.28
N HIS A 58 -6.20 -18.36 9.45
CA HIS A 58 -5.38 -19.44 8.91
C HIS A 58 -5.59 -20.77 9.65
N TYR A 59 -5.76 -20.75 10.97
CA TYR A 59 -6.09 -21.93 11.76
C TYR A 59 -7.43 -22.54 11.33
N ASN A 60 -8.48 -21.72 11.16
CA ASN A 60 -9.77 -22.22 10.68
C ASN A 60 -9.70 -22.75 9.25
N LYS A 61 -8.89 -22.13 8.39
CA LYS A 61 -8.64 -22.61 7.02
C LYS A 61 -7.97 -23.99 7.01
N ILE A 62 -7.01 -24.22 7.92
CA ILE A 62 -6.34 -25.53 8.11
C ILE A 62 -7.32 -26.56 8.68
N LYS A 63 -8.04 -26.21 9.75
CA LYS A 63 -9.00 -27.11 10.41
C LYS A 63 -10.08 -27.60 9.46
N ARG A 64 -10.57 -26.71 8.59
CA ARG A 64 -11.61 -27.02 7.59
C ARG A 64 -11.06 -27.62 6.28
N LYS A 65 -9.73 -27.81 6.17
CA LYS A 65 -9.04 -28.26 4.94
C LYS A 65 -9.51 -27.53 3.67
N ALA A 66 -9.76 -26.22 3.80
CA ALA A 66 -10.24 -25.42 2.68
C ALA A 66 -9.20 -25.38 1.53
N PRO A 67 -9.60 -25.00 0.30
CA PRO A 67 -8.66 -24.92 -0.82
C PRO A 67 -7.44 -24.08 -0.42
N THR A 68 -6.23 -24.52 -0.82
CA THR A 68 -4.95 -23.86 -0.49
C THR A 68 -4.58 -23.81 1.00
N TRP A 69 -5.09 -24.75 1.82
CA TRP A 69 -4.77 -24.81 3.27
C TRP A 69 -3.28 -25.00 3.57
N GLY A 70 -2.54 -25.73 2.73
CA GLY A 70 -1.10 -25.96 2.93
C GLY A 70 -0.28 -24.67 3.04
N TYR A 71 -0.60 -23.67 2.22
CA TYR A 71 0.06 -22.35 2.30
C TYR A 71 -0.22 -21.62 3.62
N SER A 72 -1.34 -21.92 4.28
CA SER A 72 -1.65 -21.31 5.59
C SER A 72 -0.71 -21.81 6.69
N ILE A 73 -0.20 -23.04 6.58
CA ILE A 73 0.82 -23.55 7.51
C ILE A 73 2.11 -22.76 7.31
N VAL A 74 2.53 -22.57 6.06
CA VAL A 74 3.73 -21.79 5.74
C VAL A 74 3.63 -20.37 6.30
N THR A 75 2.47 -19.72 6.17
CA THR A 75 2.24 -18.38 6.74
C THR A 75 2.38 -18.36 8.26
N LEU A 76 1.77 -19.31 8.97
CA LEU A 76 1.83 -19.37 10.44
C LEU A 76 3.25 -19.67 10.93
N VAL A 77 3.94 -20.60 10.28
CA VAL A 77 5.34 -20.93 10.61
C VAL A 77 6.25 -19.74 10.36
N ALA A 78 6.11 -19.07 9.20
CA ALA A 78 6.88 -17.88 8.88
C ALA A 78 6.63 -16.73 9.87
N LEU A 79 5.38 -16.55 10.33
CA LEU A 79 5.02 -15.57 11.35
C LEU A 79 5.78 -15.84 12.66
N VAL A 80 5.75 -17.08 13.15
CA VAL A 80 6.42 -17.46 14.41
C VAL A 80 7.94 -17.29 14.27
N ILE A 81 8.54 -17.80 13.19
CA ILE A 81 9.99 -17.73 12.96
C ILE A 81 10.44 -16.27 12.87
N THR A 82 9.82 -15.45 12.01
CA THR A 82 10.24 -14.06 11.81
C THR A 82 10.07 -13.22 13.08
N THR A 83 9.00 -13.45 13.82
CA THR A 83 8.73 -12.78 15.09
C THR A 83 9.75 -13.19 16.16
N ALA A 84 9.96 -14.50 16.36
CA ALA A 84 10.93 -15.00 17.33
C ALA A 84 12.35 -14.51 17.02
N VAL A 85 12.75 -14.56 15.75
CA VAL A 85 14.07 -14.08 15.31
C VAL A 85 14.22 -12.58 15.57
N GLY A 86 13.19 -11.78 15.27
CA GLY A 86 13.19 -10.34 15.52
C GLY A 86 13.30 -9.98 17.00
N PHE A 87 12.61 -10.71 17.89
CA PHE A 87 12.66 -10.46 19.33
C PHE A 87 13.97 -10.93 19.98
N ILE A 88 14.53 -12.06 19.55
CA ILE A 88 15.73 -12.64 20.20
C ILE A 88 17.01 -11.97 19.70
N TRP A 89 17.15 -11.72 18.39
CA TRP A 89 18.39 -11.19 17.80
C TRP A 89 18.28 -9.74 17.30
N GLY A 90 17.09 -9.13 17.35
CA GLY A 90 16.87 -7.77 16.87
C GLY A 90 16.76 -7.64 15.36
N ILE A 91 16.47 -6.42 14.91
CA ILE A 91 16.13 -6.09 13.50
C ILE A 91 17.25 -5.34 12.75
N GLN A 92 18.44 -5.23 13.34
CA GLN A 92 19.54 -4.43 12.81
C GLN A 92 20.27 -5.13 11.66
N GLU A 93 21.10 -4.39 10.92
CA GLU A 93 21.92 -5.00 9.89
C GLU A 93 22.88 -6.06 10.47
N GLY A 94 23.01 -7.19 9.79
CA GLY A 94 23.80 -8.34 10.25
C GLY A 94 23.03 -9.34 11.12
N THR A 95 21.80 -9.04 11.54
CA THR A 95 20.99 -10.00 12.32
C THR A 95 20.31 -11.04 11.42
N PRO A 96 19.93 -12.22 11.96
CA PRO A 96 19.20 -13.22 11.21
C PRO A 96 17.84 -12.71 10.70
N TYR A 97 17.23 -11.71 11.37
CA TYR A 97 16.01 -11.05 10.89
C TYR A 97 16.27 -10.38 9.53
N MET A 98 17.34 -9.58 9.44
CA MET A 98 17.70 -8.89 8.19
C MET A 98 18.15 -9.87 7.10
N TRP A 99 18.73 -11.01 7.47
CA TRP A 99 19.01 -12.08 6.51
C TRP A 99 17.72 -12.66 5.93
N ILE A 100 16.71 -12.96 6.75
CA ILE A 100 15.39 -13.42 6.26
C ILE A 100 14.76 -12.34 5.39
N PHE A 101 14.81 -11.07 5.82
CA PHE A 101 14.26 -9.96 5.05
C PHE A 101 14.91 -9.85 3.66
N LYS A 102 16.25 -9.80 3.59
CA LYS A 102 17.01 -9.64 2.34
C LYS A 102 16.91 -10.85 1.41
N ASN A 103 16.78 -12.07 1.94
CA ASN A 103 16.78 -13.29 1.13
C ASN A 103 15.37 -13.86 0.84
N PHE A 104 14.37 -13.54 1.65
CA PHE A 104 12.99 -13.99 1.42
C PHE A 104 12.09 -12.82 1.03
N ASN A 105 11.98 -11.80 1.88
CA ASN A 105 11.01 -10.74 1.65
C ASN A 105 11.31 -9.94 0.38
N VAL A 106 12.58 -9.52 0.19
CA VAL A 106 13.00 -8.75 -0.98
C VAL A 106 12.80 -9.52 -2.30
N PRO A 107 13.28 -10.78 -2.46
CA PRO A 107 13.05 -11.53 -3.69
C PRO A 107 11.57 -11.86 -3.94
N LEU A 108 10.80 -12.21 -2.90
CA LEU A 108 9.36 -12.45 -3.05
C LEU A 108 8.60 -11.18 -3.48
N GLY A 109 8.99 -10.01 -2.99
CA GLY A 109 8.49 -8.73 -3.50
C GLY A 109 8.87 -8.52 -4.97
N ALA A 110 10.14 -8.80 -5.31
CA ALA A 110 10.63 -8.69 -6.69
C ALA A 110 9.90 -9.64 -7.66
N THR A 111 9.55 -10.86 -7.26
CA THR A 111 8.77 -11.77 -8.12
C THR A 111 7.37 -11.24 -8.39
N MET A 112 6.70 -10.67 -7.39
CA MET A 112 5.40 -10.01 -7.59
C MET A 112 5.50 -8.85 -8.59
N PHE A 113 6.51 -7.98 -8.44
CA PHE A 113 6.76 -6.88 -9.38
C PHE A 113 7.15 -7.38 -10.78
N SER A 114 7.96 -8.43 -10.87
CA SER A 114 8.37 -9.03 -12.14
C SER A 114 7.17 -9.63 -12.89
N LEU A 115 6.30 -10.35 -12.18
CA LEU A 115 5.07 -10.90 -12.76
C LEU A 115 4.13 -9.77 -13.19
N LEU A 116 3.96 -8.74 -12.37
CA LEU A 116 3.17 -7.55 -12.72
C LEU A 116 3.72 -6.89 -13.98
N ALA A 117 5.04 -6.68 -14.07
CA ALA A 117 5.69 -6.09 -15.24
C ALA A 117 5.49 -6.98 -16.48
N PHE A 118 5.67 -8.29 -16.36
CA PHE A 118 5.44 -9.24 -17.46
C PHE A 118 3.98 -9.22 -17.93
N TYR A 119 3.01 -9.25 -17.01
CA TYR A 119 1.60 -9.22 -17.37
C TYR A 119 1.18 -7.88 -17.95
N ILE A 120 1.68 -6.75 -17.43
CA ILE A 120 1.45 -5.43 -18.01
C ILE A 120 2.04 -5.38 -19.41
N ALA A 121 3.28 -5.82 -19.62
CA ALA A 121 3.92 -5.85 -20.93
C ALA A 121 3.18 -6.76 -21.91
N SER A 122 2.74 -7.95 -21.48
CA SER A 122 1.97 -8.89 -22.30
C SER A 122 0.57 -8.35 -22.63
N ALA A 123 -0.12 -7.75 -21.66
CA ALA A 123 -1.42 -7.10 -21.86
C ALA A 123 -1.30 -5.89 -22.78
N ALA A 124 -0.27 -5.07 -22.58
CA ALA A 124 0.08 -3.94 -23.43
C ALA A 124 0.37 -4.42 -24.84
N TYR A 125 1.22 -5.43 -25.06
CA TYR A 125 1.47 -6.01 -26.39
C TYR A 125 0.18 -6.53 -27.06
N LYS A 126 -0.68 -7.22 -26.30
CA LYS A 126 -1.99 -7.69 -26.80
C LYS A 126 -2.94 -6.52 -27.13
N ALA A 127 -2.92 -5.44 -26.35
CA ALA A 127 -3.71 -4.24 -26.58
C ALA A 127 -3.13 -3.34 -27.70
N PHE A 128 -1.81 -3.37 -27.88
CA PHE A 128 -1.02 -2.68 -28.91
C PHE A 128 -0.93 -3.47 -30.22
N ARG A 129 -1.69 -4.57 -30.39
CA ARG A 129 -1.91 -5.19 -31.70
C ARG A 129 -2.65 -4.18 -32.58
N ALA A 130 -1.85 -3.35 -33.27
CA ALA A 130 -2.20 -2.15 -34.02
C ALA A 130 -3.63 -2.18 -34.60
N ARG A 131 -4.55 -1.55 -33.88
CA ARG A 131 -5.91 -1.24 -34.38
C ARG A 131 -6.26 0.23 -34.29
N SER A 132 -5.52 1.04 -33.51
CA SER A 132 -5.81 2.46 -33.32
C SER A 132 -4.54 3.31 -33.32
N ILE A 133 -4.68 4.59 -33.65
CA ILE A 133 -3.56 5.54 -33.77
C ILE A 133 -2.92 5.81 -32.39
N GLU A 134 -3.73 5.82 -31.34
CA GLU A 134 -3.31 6.05 -29.95
C GLU A 134 -2.39 4.94 -29.44
N ALA A 135 -2.70 3.69 -29.79
CA ALA A 135 -1.89 2.52 -29.45
C ALA A 135 -0.48 2.60 -30.04
N THR A 136 -0.36 3.07 -31.28
CA THR A 136 0.93 3.24 -31.97
C THR A 136 1.77 4.35 -31.34
N VAL A 137 1.16 5.49 -30.98
CA VAL A 137 1.86 6.59 -30.30
C VAL A 137 2.41 6.13 -28.95
N LEU A 138 1.63 5.38 -28.18
CA LEU A 138 2.06 4.82 -26.90
C LEU A 138 3.19 3.79 -27.06
N LEU A 139 3.14 2.95 -28.10
CA LEU A 139 4.19 1.98 -28.39
C LEU A 139 5.52 2.68 -28.73
N ILE A 140 5.49 3.71 -29.58
CA ILE A 140 6.67 4.51 -29.93
C ILE A 140 7.25 5.19 -28.68
N ALA A 141 6.41 5.81 -27.86
CA ALA A 141 6.83 6.44 -26.60
C ALA A 141 7.50 5.42 -25.66
N ALA A 142 6.95 4.22 -25.54
CA ALA A 142 7.51 3.15 -24.73
C ALA A 142 8.90 2.69 -25.22
N ILE A 143 9.08 2.54 -26.54
CA ILE A 143 10.37 2.17 -27.13
C ILE A 143 11.43 3.23 -26.85
N ILE A 144 11.10 4.52 -27.03
CA ILE A 144 12.01 5.64 -26.76
C ILE A 144 12.44 5.63 -25.28
N VAL A 145 11.47 5.52 -24.35
CA VAL A 145 11.73 5.52 -22.91
C VAL A 145 12.58 4.32 -22.48
N MET A 146 12.32 3.12 -23.03
CA MET A 146 13.13 1.94 -22.73
C MET A 146 14.56 2.09 -23.23
N LEU A 147 14.76 2.61 -24.44
CA LEU A 147 16.10 2.85 -25.00
C LEU A 147 16.88 3.91 -24.21
N GLY A 148 16.23 4.98 -23.75
CA GLY A 148 16.88 6.02 -22.95
C GLY A 148 17.25 5.61 -21.52
N ARG A 149 16.60 4.57 -20.96
CA ARG A 149 16.87 4.06 -19.60
C ARG A 149 17.95 2.99 -19.54
N VAL A 150 18.19 2.26 -20.63
CA VAL A 150 19.31 1.31 -20.71
C VAL A 150 20.60 2.11 -20.90
N SER A 151 21.66 1.77 -20.18
CA SER A 151 22.97 2.44 -20.22
C SER A 151 23.60 2.54 -21.64
N ILE A 152 23.07 1.77 -22.60
CA ILE A 152 23.41 1.83 -24.03
C ILE A 152 22.87 3.11 -24.70
N GLY A 153 21.76 3.69 -24.22
CA GLY A 153 21.16 4.89 -24.81
C GLY A 153 22.06 6.12 -24.77
N GLN A 154 22.85 6.28 -23.69
CA GLN A 154 23.87 7.33 -23.59
C GLN A 154 25.06 7.11 -24.52
N ALA A 155 25.35 5.85 -24.90
CA ALA A 155 26.45 5.52 -25.79
C ALA A 155 26.12 5.75 -27.28
N ILE A 156 24.82 5.80 -27.64
CA ILE A 156 24.37 5.97 -29.03
C ILE A 156 24.20 7.46 -29.38
N THR A 157 23.36 8.20 -28.63
CA THR A 157 23.10 9.63 -28.91
C THR A 157 22.58 10.35 -27.66
N HIS A 158 23.03 11.59 -27.41
CA HIS A 158 22.60 12.42 -26.27
C HIS A 158 21.11 12.80 -26.28
N TRP A 159 20.46 12.87 -27.45
CA TRP A 159 19.05 13.29 -27.55
C TRP A 159 18.01 12.27 -27.09
N ILE A 160 18.35 10.97 -27.07
CA ILE A 160 17.40 9.91 -26.67
C ILE A 160 17.10 9.99 -25.15
N PRO A 161 18.10 10.17 -24.27
CA PRO A 161 17.88 10.48 -22.86
C PRO A 161 17.02 11.73 -22.61
N ASP A 162 17.26 12.84 -23.32
CA ASP A 162 16.54 14.11 -23.12
C ASP A 162 15.04 13.97 -23.43
N ILE A 163 14.70 13.30 -24.54
CA ILE A 163 13.31 13.03 -24.92
C ILE A 163 12.66 12.09 -23.90
N THR A 164 13.39 11.08 -23.44
CA THR A 164 12.92 10.16 -22.39
C THR A 164 12.62 10.91 -21.10
N GLU A 165 13.50 11.82 -20.69
CA GLU A 165 13.31 12.66 -19.52
C GLU A 165 12.09 13.57 -19.67
N TRP A 166 11.91 14.21 -20.84
CA TRP A 166 10.73 15.02 -21.12
C TRP A 166 9.42 14.21 -21.02
N ILE A 167 9.37 13.01 -21.62
CA ILE A 167 8.20 12.11 -21.53
C ILE A 167 7.91 11.75 -20.07
N LEU A 168 8.94 11.48 -19.27
CA LEU A 168 8.79 11.08 -17.88
C LEU A 168 8.37 12.23 -16.96
N ASN A 169 8.92 13.42 -17.19
CA ASN A 169 8.74 14.59 -16.33
C ASN A 169 7.51 15.42 -16.68
N VAL A 170 6.99 15.34 -17.91
CA VAL A 170 5.82 16.11 -18.34
C VAL A 170 4.56 15.23 -18.38
N PRO A 171 4.27 14.42 -19.42
CA PRO A 171 3.00 13.68 -19.50
C PRO A 171 2.88 12.56 -18.47
N ASN A 172 3.96 11.80 -18.22
CA ASN A 172 3.91 10.71 -17.24
C ASN A 172 3.77 11.24 -15.80
N LEU A 173 4.51 12.30 -15.45
CA LEU A 173 4.38 12.94 -14.15
C LEU A 173 2.97 13.55 -13.96
N ALA A 174 2.40 14.15 -15.01
CA ALA A 174 1.02 14.64 -14.98
C ALA A 174 0.01 13.50 -14.71
N ALA A 175 0.13 12.37 -15.41
CA ALA A 175 -0.71 11.20 -15.18
C ALA A 175 -0.55 10.63 -13.76
N LYS A 176 0.70 10.49 -13.28
CA LYS A 176 1.00 10.03 -11.92
C LYS A 176 0.39 10.96 -10.86
N ARG A 177 0.47 12.28 -11.05
CA ARG A 177 -0.18 13.27 -10.18
C ARG A 177 -1.70 13.12 -10.23
N GLY A 178 -2.30 12.93 -11.40
CA GLY A 178 -3.73 12.67 -11.55
C GLY A 178 -4.20 11.42 -10.78
N ILE A 179 -3.47 10.31 -10.89
CA ILE A 179 -3.73 9.09 -10.13
C ILE A 179 -3.59 9.36 -8.63
N ALA A 180 -2.51 10.02 -8.20
CA ALA A 180 -2.28 10.33 -6.79
C ALA A 180 -3.41 11.21 -6.20
N LEU A 181 -3.87 12.22 -6.96
CA LEU A 181 -5.01 13.05 -6.58
C LEU A 181 -6.31 12.22 -6.52
N GLY A 182 -6.56 11.36 -7.51
CA GLY A 182 -7.73 10.48 -7.52
C GLY A 182 -7.76 9.50 -6.35
N VAL A 183 -6.63 8.87 -6.04
CA VAL A 183 -6.47 8.00 -4.88
C VAL A 183 -6.64 8.79 -3.58
N GLY A 184 -6.04 9.98 -3.49
CA GLY A 184 -6.22 10.90 -2.36
C GLY A 184 -7.68 11.25 -2.10
N LEU A 185 -8.41 11.67 -3.15
CA LEU A 185 -9.83 11.98 -3.10
C LEU A 185 -10.69 10.75 -2.77
N GLY A 186 -10.32 9.57 -3.26
CA GLY A 186 -11.00 8.31 -2.93
C GLY A 186 -10.83 7.93 -1.45
N MET A 187 -9.64 8.13 -0.89
CA MET A 187 -9.37 7.90 0.53
C MET A 187 -10.11 8.92 1.42
N THR A 188 -10.14 10.20 1.05
CA THR A 188 -10.89 11.21 1.81
C THR A 188 -12.40 10.98 1.70
N ALA A 189 -12.93 10.61 0.54
CA ALA A 189 -14.34 10.26 0.40
C ALA A 189 -14.72 9.04 1.27
N THR A 190 -13.87 8.02 1.34
CA THR A 190 -14.07 6.86 2.21
C THR A 190 -14.04 7.26 3.69
N SER A 191 -13.07 8.10 4.08
CA SER A 191 -12.98 8.63 5.44
C SER A 191 -14.22 9.47 5.82
N LEU A 192 -14.74 10.28 4.88
CA LEU A 192 -15.96 11.06 5.07
C LEU A 192 -17.20 10.15 5.21
N LYS A 193 -17.32 9.10 4.39
CA LYS A 193 -18.40 8.09 4.53
C LYS A 193 -18.38 7.42 5.90
N ILE A 194 -17.20 7.13 6.44
CA ILE A 194 -17.02 6.58 7.79
C ILE A 194 -17.42 7.62 8.85
N MET A 195 -16.96 8.88 8.72
CA MET A 195 -17.29 9.97 9.65
C MET A 195 -18.78 10.29 9.71
N LEU A 196 -19.44 10.36 8.55
CA LEU A 196 -20.88 10.57 8.43
C LEU A 196 -21.71 9.34 8.83
N GLY A 197 -21.05 8.21 9.11
CA GLY A 197 -21.71 6.98 9.49
C GLY A 197 -22.52 6.32 8.36
N ILE A 198 -22.19 6.63 7.11
CA ILE A 198 -22.73 5.94 5.93
C ILE A 198 -22.10 4.54 5.85
N GLU A 199 -20.79 4.45 6.09
CA GLU A 199 -20.04 3.20 6.09
C GLU A 199 -19.77 2.72 7.53
N ARG A 200 -20.50 1.68 7.95
CA ARG A 200 -20.55 1.21 9.35
C ARG A 200 -19.85 -0.14 9.58
N SER A 201 -19.09 -0.63 8.61
CA SER A 201 -18.45 -1.94 8.64
C SER A 201 -17.55 -2.15 9.88
N TYR A 202 -16.99 -1.07 10.43
CA TYR A 202 -16.16 -1.10 11.64
C TYR A 202 -16.95 -1.29 12.95
N LEU A 203 -18.28 -1.08 12.95
CA LEU A 203 -19.14 -1.28 14.12
C LEU A 203 -19.67 -2.73 14.24
N GLY A 204 -19.10 -3.67 13.47
CA GLY A 204 -19.47 -5.09 13.52
C GLY A 204 -20.82 -5.39 12.84
N GLY A 205 -21.17 -4.66 11.79
CA GLY A 205 -22.41 -4.86 11.05
C GLY A 205 -22.44 -6.20 10.31
N LYS A 206 -23.24 -7.15 10.83
CA LYS A 206 -24.11 -7.93 9.96
C LYS A 206 -25.19 -6.97 9.46
N ASP A 207 -25.33 -6.93 8.14
CA ASP A 207 -26.21 -6.10 7.31
C ASP A 207 -25.66 -4.71 6.94
#